data_AF-A0A2U4F0L4-F1
#
_entry.id   AF-A0A2U4F0L4-F1
#
_cell.length_a   1.000
_cell.length_b   1.000
_cell.length_c   1.000
_cell.angle_alpha   90.00
_cell.angle_beta   90.00
_cell.angle_gamma   90.00
#
_symmetry.space_group_name_H-M   'P 1'
#
loop_
_entity.id
_entity.type
_entity.pdbx_description
1 polymer ?
#
loop_
_entity_poly.entity_id
_entity_poly.type
_entity_poly.pdbx_seq_one_letter_code
_entity_poly.pdbx_strand_id
1 'polypeptide(L)'
;MKKILCVIAISILYIISCNRNNVTSPIELIEGLTYPNSSMYSRNFRILSIDSAGNEDLSASAKFYRIAEYDKLDIYIEENEGYRKENIDYIVSEFNKHYDEEIRIYGNHTDVDGNNKIIIVLYDIKNYTGGNINGFFHYFDLMKDRLNNGEILYMNIKVVNQDADYMSGTILHELQHLINWNVNYIKNGSEMSTWLNEALSESTSVVFNEATASSRIFEFKNMNGYYCFYTWNLPTEKVFPNHPNSKYLFANYPSVSVFMNWLYQKNAQNPSVFQNIAKFSSDTDIDRVLKNVSFIGASSWDDLLFKWIEGINNGEVAGAEIKVQKENNNINLYPGALVVYNGSLTQSGNLLTRKLSSSLELALNNDTYIGNNPTAINITTPKASSVQASKMYETVNDIFYISEERHILFGKDGNIKEY
;
A
#
# COMPACT_ATOMS: atom_id res chain seq x y z
N MET A 1 49.60 31.69 -33.11
CA MET A 1 49.65 31.55 -31.65
C MET A 1 48.29 31.92 -31.07
N LYS A 2 47.41 30.93 -30.88
CA LYS A 2 46.05 31.13 -30.36
C LYS A 2 46.10 31.10 -28.83
N LYS A 3 45.51 32.12 -28.19
CA LYS A 3 45.38 32.22 -26.74
C LYS A 3 44.33 31.22 -26.26
N ILE A 4 44.73 30.39 -25.30
CA ILE A 4 43.89 29.47 -24.52
C ILE A 4 43.05 30.32 -23.56
N LEU A 5 41.73 30.17 -23.60
CA LEU A 5 40.84 30.61 -22.54
C LEU A 5 40.20 29.35 -21.96
N CYS A 6 40.57 29.03 -20.72
CA CYS A 6 40.01 27.93 -19.94
C CYS A 6 38.55 28.22 -19.59
N VAL A 7 37.64 27.41 -20.10
CA VAL A 7 36.28 27.27 -19.56
C VAL A 7 36.32 26.13 -18.55
N ILE A 8 36.23 26.47 -17.27
CA ILE A 8 36.05 25.49 -16.20
C ILE A 8 34.58 25.10 -16.22
N ALA A 9 34.28 23.97 -16.87
CA ALA A 9 33.00 23.28 -16.72
C ALA A 9 33.09 22.39 -15.48
N ILE A 10 32.50 22.84 -14.37
CA ILE A 10 32.26 21.99 -13.19
C ILE A 10 31.21 20.97 -13.61
N SER A 11 31.67 19.79 -14.00
CA SER A 11 30.83 18.62 -14.22
C SER A 11 30.46 18.08 -12.83
N ILE A 12 29.22 18.34 -12.41
CA ILE A 12 28.62 17.63 -11.28
C ILE A 12 28.42 16.18 -11.76
N LEU A 13 29.36 15.32 -11.40
CA LEU A 13 29.19 13.88 -11.44
C LEU A 13 28.11 13.53 -10.41
N TYR A 14 26.87 13.48 -10.87
CA TYR A 14 25.86 12.66 -10.21
C TYR A 14 26.35 11.22 -10.31
N ILE A 15 26.91 10.70 -9.22
CA ILE A 15 26.95 9.26 -9.00
C ILE A 15 25.50 8.85 -8.72
N ILE A 16 24.73 8.70 -9.81
CA ILE A 16 23.58 7.80 -9.78
C ILE A 16 24.21 6.44 -9.56
N SER A 17 23.96 5.87 -8.39
CA SER A 17 24.22 4.45 -8.12
C SER A 17 23.33 3.64 -9.07
N CYS A 18 23.76 3.48 -10.31
CA CYS A 18 23.30 2.45 -11.22
C CYS A 18 23.76 1.11 -10.66
N ASN A 19 22.99 0.55 -9.73
CA ASN A 19 23.13 -0.84 -9.29
C ASN A 19 21.80 -1.43 -8.82
N ARG A 20 20.70 -1.14 -9.54
CA ARG A 20 19.43 -1.88 -9.47
C ARG A 20 19.14 -2.72 -10.71
N ASN A 21 20.19 -3.11 -11.43
CA ASN A 21 20.13 -4.32 -12.24
C ASN A 21 21.03 -5.30 -11.53
N ASN A 22 20.43 -6.34 -10.94
CA ASN A 22 20.92 -7.71 -10.97
C ASN A 22 20.01 -8.54 -10.05
N VAL A 23 19.19 -9.40 -10.65
CA VAL A 23 18.87 -10.70 -10.06
C VAL A 23 20.23 -11.40 -9.87
N THR A 24 20.85 -11.25 -8.70
CA THR A 24 22.27 -11.61 -8.45
C THR A 24 22.49 -13.08 -8.11
N SER A 25 21.47 -13.93 -8.19
CA SER A 25 21.65 -15.37 -8.03
C SER A 25 20.99 -16.10 -9.20
N PRO A 26 21.66 -17.06 -9.85
CA PRO A 26 20.97 -17.96 -10.76
C PRO A 26 19.88 -18.66 -9.96
N ILE A 27 18.62 -18.39 -10.31
CA ILE A 27 17.48 -19.10 -9.75
C ILE A 27 17.71 -20.58 -10.09
N GLU A 28 17.88 -21.42 -9.07
CA GLU A 28 17.97 -22.86 -9.25
C GLU A 28 16.72 -23.32 -10.01
N LEU A 29 16.88 -24.36 -10.84
CA LEU A 29 15.80 -24.87 -11.68
C LEU A 29 14.59 -25.21 -10.80
N ILE A 30 13.48 -24.48 -10.97
CA ILE A 30 12.28 -24.63 -10.13
C ILE A 30 11.60 -25.95 -10.50
N GLU A 31 11.80 -26.98 -9.68
CA GLU A 31 11.28 -28.32 -9.93
C GLU A 31 9.75 -28.32 -9.99
N GLY A 32 9.18 -28.68 -11.14
CA GLY A 32 7.73 -28.68 -11.38
C GLY A 32 7.19 -27.45 -12.11
N LEU A 33 8.00 -26.42 -12.34
CA LEU A 33 7.61 -25.28 -13.18
C LEU A 33 7.63 -25.69 -14.66
N THR A 34 6.48 -25.55 -15.31
CA THR A 34 6.32 -25.85 -16.72
C THR A 34 5.96 -24.61 -17.51
N TYR A 35 6.54 -24.50 -18.71
CA TYR A 35 6.21 -23.47 -19.71
C TYR A 35 5.45 -24.16 -20.84
N PRO A 36 4.12 -24.28 -20.76
CA PRO A 36 3.34 -24.94 -21.79
C PRO A 36 3.44 -24.19 -23.12
N ASN A 37 3.28 -24.91 -24.23
CA ASN A 37 3.21 -24.27 -25.54
C ASN A 37 1.99 -23.34 -25.57
N SER A 38 2.22 -22.03 -25.70
CA SER A 38 1.19 -20.99 -25.65
C SER A 38 0.02 -21.26 -26.59
N SER A 39 0.28 -21.86 -27.77
CA SER A 39 -0.77 -22.20 -28.74
C SER A 39 -1.79 -23.26 -28.28
N MET A 40 -1.53 -24.00 -27.20
CA MET A 40 -2.35 -25.13 -26.77
C MET A 40 -3.33 -24.82 -25.62
N TYR A 41 -3.11 -23.75 -24.85
CA TYR A 41 -3.90 -23.43 -23.66
C TYR A 41 -4.27 -21.95 -23.58
N SER A 42 -5.17 -21.52 -24.46
CA SER A 42 -5.73 -20.16 -24.44
C SER A 42 -7.06 -20.09 -23.67
N ARG A 43 -7.25 -19.03 -22.89
CA ARG A 43 -8.50 -18.70 -22.19
C ARG A 43 -8.86 -17.24 -22.48
N ASN A 44 -10.15 -16.96 -22.61
CA ASN A 44 -10.63 -15.57 -22.63
C ASN A 44 -10.90 -15.13 -21.19
N PHE A 45 -10.42 -13.95 -20.83
CA PHE A 45 -10.71 -13.31 -19.55
C PHE A 45 -11.44 -12.00 -19.80
N ARG A 46 -12.44 -11.72 -18.97
CA ARG A 46 -12.99 -10.38 -18.78
C ARG A 46 -12.03 -9.59 -17.91
N ILE A 47 -11.59 -8.43 -18.40
CA ILE A 47 -10.57 -7.60 -17.75
C ILE A 47 -11.07 -6.17 -17.56
N LEU A 48 -10.43 -5.44 -16.66
CA LEU A 48 -10.64 -4.00 -16.52
C LEU A 48 -10.03 -3.28 -17.72
N SER A 49 -10.89 -2.56 -18.44
CA SER A 49 -10.50 -1.56 -19.43
C SER A 49 -10.95 -0.18 -18.98
N ILE A 50 -10.18 0.85 -19.30
CA ILE A 50 -10.54 2.24 -19.01
C ILE A 50 -10.60 3.00 -20.34
N ASP A 51 -11.75 3.60 -20.61
CA ASP A 51 -11.97 4.36 -21.84
C ASP A 51 -11.29 5.75 -21.82
N SER A 52 -11.35 6.46 -22.94
CA SER A 52 -10.74 7.79 -23.09
C SER A 52 -11.39 8.89 -22.22
N ALA A 53 -12.55 8.62 -21.63
CA ALA A 53 -13.23 9.51 -20.70
C ALA A 53 -12.98 9.11 -19.23
N GLY A 54 -12.22 8.04 -18.98
CA GLY A 54 -11.95 7.53 -17.65
C GLY A 54 -13.04 6.62 -17.10
N ASN A 55 -14.01 6.20 -17.93
CA ASN A 55 -15.00 5.22 -17.49
C ASN A 55 -14.37 3.83 -17.52
N GLU A 56 -14.65 3.09 -16.46
CA GLU A 56 -14.20 1.71 -16.28
C GLU A 56 -15.21 0.76 -16.91
N ASP A 57 -14.70 -0.22 -17.65
CA ASP A 57 -15.47 -1.29 -18.24
C ASP A 57 -14.79 -2.64 -17.96
N LEU A 58 -15.42 -3.41 -17.07
CA LEU A 58 -15.04 -4.78 -16.68
C LEU A 58 -15.65 -5.85 -17.61
N SER A 59 -16.28 -5.47 -18.73
CA SER A 59 -16.86 -6.38 -19.71
C SER A 59 -15.94 -6.71 -20.88
N ALA A 60 -14.80 -6.01 -21.00
CA ALA A 60 -13.83 -6.23 -22.07
C ALA A 60 -13.26 -7.65 -21.99
N SER A 61 -13.53 -8.47 -23.01
CA SER A 61 -13.00 -9.82 -23.12
C SER A 61 -11.75 -9.81 -23.99
N ALA A 62 -10.63 -10.26 -23.45
CA ALA A 62 -9.38 -10.43 -24.19
C ALA A 62 -8.90 -11.88 -24.14
N LYS A 63 -8.09 -12.28 -25.12
CA LYS A 63 -7.55 -13.63 -25.26
C LYS A 63 -6.18 -13.71 -24.59
N PHE A 64 -5.99 -14.72 -23.76
CA PHE A 64 -4.76 -14.94 -23.01
C PHE A 64 -4.23 -16.35 -23.24
N TYR A 65 -2.92 -16.51 -23.09
CA TYR A 65 -2.23 -17.78 -23.18
C TYR A 65 -1.56 -18.13 -21.86
N ARG A 66 -1.71 -19.37 -21.41
CA ARG A 66 -0.96 -19.84 -20.24
C ARG A 66 0.52 -19.92 -20.61
N ILE A 67 1.35 -19.22 -19.86
CA ILE A 67 2.81 -19.16 -20.06
C ILE A 67 3.58 -19.90 -18.99
N ALA A 68 3.01 -20.05 -17.79
CA ALA A 68 3.61 -20.84 -16.73
C ALA A 68 2.53 -21.58 -15.94
N GLU A 69 2.87 -22.77 -15.47
CA GLU A 69 2.08 -23.59 -14.56
C GLU A 69 3.01 -24.21 -13.52
N TYR A 70 2.63 -24.07 -12.26
CA TYR A 70 3.32 -24.60 -11.09
C TYR A 70 2.31 -24.93 -9.99
N ASP A 71 2.54 -25.96 -9.16
CA ASP A 71 1.69 -26.38 -8.02
C ASP A 71 0.38 -25.58 -7.81
N LYS A 72 0.43 -24.46 -7.08
CA LYS A 72 -0.71 -23.57 -6.72
C LYS A 72 -0.93 -22.37 -7.64
N LEU A 73 -0.25 -22.28 -8.78
CA LEU A 73 -0.19 -21.08 -9.60
C LEU A 73 -0.24 -21.39 -11.10
N ASP A 74 -1.16 -20.72 -11.81
CA ASP A 74 -1.13 -20.61 -13.26
C ASP A 74 -0.92 -19.14 -13.66
N ILE A 75 -0.10 -18.89 -14.67
CA ILE A 75 0.17 -17.54 -15.18
C ILE A 75 -0.25 -17.46 -16.64
N TYR A 76 -1.14 -16.50 -16.93
CA TYR A 76 -1.66 -16.19 -18.25
C TYR A 76 -1.19 -14.81 -18.69
N ILE A 77 -0.87 -14.64 -19.97
CA ILE A 77 -0.51 -13.35 -20.57
C ILE A 77 -1.42 -13.02 -21.74
N GLU A 78 -1.76 -11.74 -21.89
CA GLU A 78 -2.56 -11.25 -23.01
C GLU A 78 -1.87 -11.53 -24.35
N GLU A 79 -2.67 -11.83 -25.38
CA GLU A 79 -2.19 -12.02 -26.74
C GLU A 79 -1.39 -10.79 -27.22
N ASN A 80 -0.19 -11.05 -27.75
CA ASN A 80 0.80 -10.07 -28.23
C ASN A 80 1.62 -9.33 -27.16
N GLU A 81 1.38 -9.56 -25.87
CA GLU A 81 2.24 -9.05 -24.81
C GLU A 81 3.52 -9.89 -24.65
N GLY A 82 4.63 -9.23 -24.33
CA GLY A 82 5.93 -9.87 -24.11
C GLY A 82 6.24 -10.03 -22.62
N TYR A 83 6.98 -11.08 -22.26
CA TYR A 83 7.47 -11.28 -20.89
C TYR A 83 8.94 -11.69 -20.86
N ARG A 84 9.60 -11.38 -19.75
CA ARG A 84 10.94 -11.89 -19.40
C ARG A 84 10.80 -13.18 -18.61
N LYS A 85 11.36 -14.28 -19.10
CA LYS A 85 11.22 -15.59 -18.47
C LYS A 85 11.80 -15.59 -17.05
N GLU A 86 12.93 -14.95 -16.84
CA GLU A 86 13.60 -14.81 -15.55
C GLU A 86 12.74 -14.09 -14.50
N ASN A 87 11.92 -13.13 -14.93
CA ASN A 87 11.00 -12.41 -14.05
C ASN A 87 9.81 -13.30 -13.66
N ILE A 88 9.33 -14.15 -14.60
CA ILE A 88 8.31 -15.15 -14.30
C ILE A 88 8.85 -16.23 -13.36
N ASP A 89 10.06 -16.74 -13.60
CA ASP A 89 10.72 -17.70 -12.71
C ASP A 89 10.83 -17.11 -11.28
N TYR A 90 11.22 -15.84 -11.16
CA TYR A 90 11.29 -15.15 -9.86
C TYR A 90 9.94 -15.03 -9.17
N ILE A 91 8.90 -14.57 -9.88
CA ILE A 91 7.54 -14.42 -9.33
C ILE A 91 6.99 -15.76 -8.85
N VAL A 92 7.17 -16.83 -9.64
CA VAL A 92 6.75 -18.18 -9.24
C VAL A 92 7.50 -18.59 -7.97
N SER A 93 8.82 -18.40 -7.91
CA SER A 93 9.61 -18.75 -6.74
C SER A 93 9.14 -18.04 -5.47
N GLU A 94 9.00 -16.71 -5.50
CA GLU A 94 8.59 -15.94 -4.31
C GLU A 94 7.14 -16.23 -3.93
N PHE A 95 6.22 -16.38 -4.88
CA PHE A 95 4.84 -16.76 -4.58
C PHE A 95 4.77 -18.08 -3.80
N ASN A 96 5.41 -19.13 -4.30
CA ASN A 96 5.33 -20.45 -3.67
C ASN A 96 6.05 -20.51 -2.32
N LYS A 97 7.16 -19.78 -2.18
CA LYS A 97 7.90 -19.67 -0.93
C LYS A 97 7.06 -19.11 0.20
N HIS A 98 6.16 -18.17 -0.09
CA HIS A 98 5.37 -17.46 0.93
C HIS A 98 3.91 -17.89 1.02
N TYR A 99 3.38 -18.60 0.01
CA TYR A 99 1.97 -19.00 -0.08
C TYR A 99 1.45 -19.69 1.20
N ASP A 100 2.12 -20.73 1.70
CA ASP A 100 1.66 -21.46 2.88
C ASP A 100 1.61 -20.57 4.14
N GLU A 101 2.56 -19.65 4.27
CA GLU A 101 2.62 -18.72 5.40
C GLU A 101 1.53 -17.64 5.29
N GLU A 102 1.27 -17.14 4.09
CA GLU A 102 0.15 -16.23 3.81
C GLU A 102 -1.20 -16.86 4.17
N ILE A 103 -1.44 -18.11 3.75
CA ILE A 103 -2.63 -18.88 4.12
C ILE A 103 -2.69 -19.13 5.62
N ARG A 104 -1.56 -19.45 6.26
CA ARG A 104 -1.49 -19.65 7.71
C ARG A 104 -1.88 -18.39 8.47
N ILE A 105 -1.41 -17.22 8.04
CA ILE A 105 -1.67 -15.93 8.69
C ILE A 105 -3.11 -15.49 8.45
N TYR A 106 -3.54 -15.35 7.20
CA TYR A 106 -4.80 -14.67 6.88
C TYR A 106 -5.99 -15.62 6.70
N GLY A 107 -5.73 -16.88 6.36
CA GLY A 107 -6.74 -17.92 6.17
C GLY A 107 -6.77 -18.47 4.74
N ASN A 108 -7.71 -19.38 4.48
CA ASN A 108 -7.83 -20.01 3.17
C ASN A 108 -8.57 -19.09 2.18
N HIS A 109 -8.20 -19.15 0.91
CA HIS A 109 -9.01 -18.63 -0.20
C HIS A 109 -10.13 -19.63 -0.60
N THR A 110 -10.92 -19.27 -1.62
CA THR A 110 -11.92 -20.15 -2.28
C THR A 110 -11.28 -21.05 -3.33
N ASP A 111 -12.05 -21.94 -3.97
CA ASP A 111 -11.62 -22.66 -5.18
C ASP A 111 -12.86 -22.78 -6.09
N VAL A 112 -13.25 -21.65 -6.70
CA VAL A 112 -14.56 -21.55 -7.36
C VAL A 112 -14.62 -22.28 -8.70
N ASP A 113 -13.48 -22.43 -9.39
CA ASP A 113 -13.38 -23.22 -10.62
C ASP A 113 -12.86 -24.65 -10.40
N GLY A 114 -12.50 -25.02 -9.16
CA GLY A 114 -12.09 -26.36 -8.79
C GLY A 114 -10.68 -26.74 -9.28
N ASN A 115 -9.88 -25.75 -9.69
CA ASN A 115 -8.54 -25.99 -10.24
C ASN A 115 -7.45 -26.08 -9.14
N ASN A 116 -7.77 -25.72 -7.89
CA ASN A 116 -6.88 -25.67 -6.73
C ASN A 116 -5.65 -24.74 -6.89
N LYS A 117 -5.77 -23.68 -7.69
CA LYS A 117 -4.70 -22.76 -8.07
C LYS A 117 -5.18 -21.30 -8.04
N ILE A 118 -4.25 -20.41 -7.76
CA ILE A 118 -4.38 -18.98 -8.08
C ILE A 118 -4.01 -18.76 -9.54
N ILE A 119 -4.72 -17.88 -10.22
CA ILE A 119 -4.47 -17.49 -11.60
C ILE A 119 -3.94 -16.06 -11.61
N ILE A 120 -2.72 -15.86 -12.12
CA ILE A 120 -2.21 -14.52 -12.44
C ILE A 120 -2.52 -14.21 -13.90
N VAL A 121 -3.18 -13.08 -14.14
CA VAL A 121 -3.48 -12.55 -15.48
C VAL A 121 -2.62 -11.31 -15.74
N LEU A 122 -1.74 -11.40 -16.73
CA LEU A 122 -0.77 -10.36 -17.09
C LEU A 122 -1.21 -9.60 -18.34
N TYR A 123 -1.37 -8.29 -18.22
CA TYR A 123 -1.68 -7.40 -19.35
C TYR A 123 -1.24 -5.95 -19.09
N ASP A 124 -1.27 -5.10 -20.11
CA ASP A 124 -0.97 -3.67 -19.97
C ASP A 124 -2.15 -2.92 -19.33
N ILE A 125 -2.15 -2.85 -17.99
CA ILE A 125 -3.17 -2.12 -17.24
C ILE A 125 -2.96 -0.61 -17.46
N LYS A 126 -3.80 -0.02 -18.31
CA LYS A 126 -3.79 1.42 -18.58
C LYS A 126 -4.47 2.18 -17.45
N ASN A 127 -3.87 3.29 -16.99
CA ASN A 127 -4.49 4.21 -16.05
C ASN A 127 -4.83 5.54 -16.75
N TYR A 128 -6.02 6.08 -16.50
CA TYR A 128 -6.46 7.36 -17.02
C TYR A 128 -6.08 8.57 -16.15
N THR A 129 -5.86 8.38 -14.85
CA THR A 129 -5.73 9.48 -13.87
C THR A 129 -4.30 9.74 -13.38
N GLY A 130 -3.28 9.30 -14.14
CA GLY A 130 -1.89 9.73 -13.96
C GLY A 130 -1.08 8.99 -12.88
N GLY A 131 -1.30 7.68 -12.69
CA GLY A 131 -0.47 6.81 -11.84
C GLY A 131 -0.39 5.43 -12.46
N ASN A 132 0.44 4.52 -11.94
CA ASN A 132 0.50 3.17 -12.48
C ASN A 132 -0.33 2.24 -11.59
N ILE A 133 -1.34 1.59 -12.18
CA ILE A 133 -2.01 0.47 -11.51
C ILE A 133 -1.06 -0.72 -11.65
N ASN A 134 -0.56 -1.20 -10.52
CA ASN A 134 0.40 -2.30 -10.49
C ASN A 134 -0.31 -3.65 -10.58
N GLY A 135 -1.40 -3.79 -9.84
CA GLY A 135 -2.25 -4.96 -9.85
C GLY A 135 -3.55 -4.69 -9.11
N PHE A 136 -4.47 -5.64 -9.17
CA PHE A 136 -5.70 -5.65 -8.40
C PHE A 136 -6.30 -7.06 -8.31
N PHE A 137 -7.11 -7.27 -7.28
CA PHE A 137 -8.07 -8.36 -7.17
C PHE A 137 -9.51 -7.84 -7.38
N HIS A 138 -10.31 -8.57 -8.18
CA HIS A 138 -11.72 -8.24 -8.38
C HIS A 138 -12.64 -9.34 -7.83
N TYR A 139 -13.39 -9.05 -6.78
CA TYR A 139 -14.19 -10.06 -6.07
C TYR A 139 -15.33 -10.70 -6.88
N PHE A 140 -15.85 -10.05 -7.93
CA PHE A 140 -16.78 -10.71 -8.86
C PHE A 140 -16.19 -11.92 -9.58
N ASP A 141 -14.87 -12.10 -9.62
CA ASP A 141 -14.28 -13.33 -10.12
C ASP A 141 -14.61 -14.53 -9.23
N LEU A 142 -14.86 -14.32 -7.94
CA LEU A 142 -15.29 -15.37 -7.01
C LEU A 142 -16.80 -15.63 -7.04
N MET A 143 -17.56 -14.88 -7.85
CA MET A 143 -19.01 -14.98 -7.91
C MET A 143 -19.46 -15.64 -9.21
N LYS A 144 -20.22 -16.73 -9.06
CA LYS A 144 -20.77 -17.47 -10.18
C LYS A 144 -21.51 -16.56 -11.17
N ASP A 145 -21.12 -16.66 -12.43
CA ASP A 145 -21.71 -15.98 -13.59
C ASP A 145 -21.64 -14.44 -13.54
N ARG A 146 -20.72 -13.88 -12.73
CA ARG A 146 -20.47 -12.43 -12.68
C ARG A 146 -19.31 -12.01 -13.56
N LEU A 147 -18.10 -12.52 -13.28
CA LEU A 147 -16.90 -12.18 -14.04
C LEU A 147 -16.25 -13.46 -14.61
N ASN A 148 -15.08 -13.89 -14.14
CA ASN A 148 -14.37 -15.03 -14.73
C ASN A 148 -14.52 -16.35 -13.99
N ASN A 149 -15.22 -16.38 -12.85
CA ASN A 149 -15.40 -17.57 -12.01
C ASN A 149 -14.03 -18.22 -11.67
N GLY A 150 -13.13 -17.54 -10.97
CA GLY A 150 -11.83 -18.09 -10.57
C GLY A 150 -11.09 -17.21 -9.57
N GLU A 151 -10.10 -17.77 -8.88
CA GLU A 151 -9.19 -17.05 -7.99
C GLU A 151 -8.13 -16.29 -8.79
N ILE A 152 -8.51 -15.12 -9.33
CA ILE A 152 -7.69 -14.37 -10.29
C ILE A 152 -7.09 -13.11 -9.66
N LEU A 153 -5.80 -12.90 -9.90
CA LEU A 153 -5.06 -11.68 -9.61
C LEU A 153 -4.59 -11.04 -10.92
N TYR A 154 -4.89 -9.77 -11.11
CA TYR A 154 -4.52 -9.03 -12.33
C TYR A 154 -3.27 -8.22 -12.08
N MET A 155 -2.26 -8.34 -12.94
CA MET A 155 -0.97 -7.67 -12.77
C MET A 155 -0.54 -6.96 -14.05
N ASN A 156 0.11 -5.81 -13.87
CA ASN A 156 0.63 -5.01 -14.97
C ASN A 156 1.91 -5.61 -15.53
N ILE A 157 1.84 -6.10 -16.78
CA ILE A 157 2.97 -6.76 -17.45
C ILE A 157 4.19 -5.83 -17.61
N LYS A 158 3.99 -4.51 -17.71
CA LYS A 158 5.10 -3.56 -17.79
C LYS A 158 5.90 -3.55 -16.50
N VAL A 159 5.23 -3.57 -15.36
CA VAL A 159 5.88 -3.57 -14.04
C VAL A 159 6.53 -4.93 -13.78
N VAL A 160 5.86 -6.05 -14.12
CA VAL A 160 6.46 -7.40 -14.09
C VAL A 160 7.80 -7.44 -14.84
N ASN A 161 7.87 -6.84 -16.02
CA ASN A 161 9.08 -6.82 -16.86
C ASN A 161 10.16 -5.84 -16.38
N GLN A 162 9.81 -4.85 -15.55
CA GLN A 162 10.72 -3.83 -15.04
C GLN A 162 11.27 -4.19 -13.65
N ASP A 163 10.40 -4.65 -12.75
CA ASP A 163 10.72 -4.92 -11.35
C ASP A 163 9.89 -6.10 -10.81
N ALA A 164 10.41 -7.32 -11.01
CA ALA A 164 9.74 -8.55 -10.59
C ALA A 164 9.73 -8.75 -9.07
N ASP A 165 10.70 -8.18 -8.35
CA ASP A 165 10.76 -8.22 -6.89
C ASP A 165 9.62 -7.42 -6.30
N TYR A 166 9.51 -6.15 -6.67
CA TYR A 166 8.39 -5.31 -6.26
C TYR A 166 7.02 -5.90 -6.65
N MET A 167 6.92 -6.47 -7.86
CA MET A 167 5.68 -7.12 -8.30
C MET A 167 5.35 -8.39 -7.49
N SER A 168 6.34 -9.13 -7.01
CA SER A 168 6.09 -10.28 -6.13
C SER A 168 5.41 -9.85 -4.82
N GLY A 169 5.82 -8.72 -4.24
CA GLY A 169 5.13 -8.12 -3.09
C GLY A 169 3.70 -7.69 -3.43
N THR A 170 3.49 -7.10 -4.61
CA THR A 170 2.14 -6.73 -5.09
C THR A 170 1.23 -7.97 -5.23
N ILE A 171 1.75 -9.08 -5.75
CA ILE A 171 0.96 -10.31 -5.90
C ILE A 171 0.51 -10.87 -4.55
N LEU A 172 1.38 -10.89 -3.54
CA LEU A 172 1.02 -11.33 -2.17
C LEU A 172 0.00 -10.38 -1.54
N HIS A 173 0.16 -9.06 -1.74
CA HIS A 173 -0.83 -8.05 -1.34
C HIS A 173 -2.22 -8.33 -1.94
N GLU A 174 -2.33 -8.58 -3.25
CA GLU A 174 -3.62 -8.88 -3.88
C GLU A 174 -4.17 -10.27 -3.48
N LEU A 175 -3.30 -11.25 -3.20
CA LEU A 175 -3.71 -12.54 -2.64
C LEU A 175 -4.36 -12.36 -1.26
N GLN A 176 -3.84 -11.45 -0.43
CA GLN A 176 -4.47 -11.13 0.84
C GLN A 176 -5.90 -10.63 0.65
N HIS A 177 -6.16 -9.73 -0.29
CA HIS A 177 -7.52 -9.24 -0.54
C HIS A 177 -8.47 -10.36 -0.95
N LEU A 178 -8.00 -11.28 -1.77
CA LEU A 178 -8.75 -12.46 -2.18
C LEU A 178 -9.10 -13.35 -0.97
N ILE A 179 -8.11 -13.64 -0.11
CA ILE A 179 -8.32 -14.37 1.14
C ILE A 179 -9.29 -13.63 2.06
N ASN A 180 -9.11 -12.32 2.22
CA ASN A 180 -9.93 -11.45 3.07
C ASN A 180 -11.39 -11.51 2.65
N TRP A 181 -11.66 -11.44 1.35
CA TRP A 181 -13.00 -11.55 0.80
C TRP A 181 -13.67 -12.89 1.15
N ASN A 182 -12.93 -13.99 1.01
CA ASN A 182 -13.44 -15.31 1.42
C ASN A 182 -13.75 -15.37 2.92
N VAL A 183 -12.78 -14.98 3.75
CA VAL A 183 -12.87 -15.11 5.20
C VAL A 183 -13.94 -14.20 5.79
N ASN A 184 -13.99 -12.94 5.39
CA ASN A 184 -14.89 -11.96 5.98
C ASN A 184 -16.25 -11.92 5.28
N TYR A 185 -16.26 -11.82 3.95
CA TYR A 185 -17.52 -11.63 3.22
C TYR A 185 -18.22 -12.95 2.90
N ILE A 186 -17.56 -13.88 2.20
CA ILE A 186 -18.22 -15.13 1.76
C ILE A 186 -18.60 -16.01 2.95
N LYS A 187 -17.70 -16.20 3.92
CA LYS A 187 -17.93 -17.08 5.08
C LYS A 187 -18.71 -16.41 6.21
N ASN A 188 -18.41 -15.14 6.50
CA ASN A 188 -18.96 -14.46 7.68
C ASN A 188 -19.99 -13.36 7.35
N GLY A 189 -20.23 -13.06 6.07
CA GLY A 189 -21.28 -12.14 5.62
C GLY A 189 -21.00 -10.65 5.89
N SER A 190 -19.76 -10.28 6.20
CA SER A 190 -19.40 -8.90 6.56
C SER A 190 -18.12 -8.47 5.86
N GLU A 191 -18.14 -7.32 5.18
CA GLU A 191 -16.93 -6.74 4.61
C GLU A 191 -16.07 -6.13 5.71
N MET A 192 -14.75 -6.34 5.61
CA MET A 192 -13.79 -5.56 6.39
C MET A 192 -13.78 -4.12 5.89
N SER A 193 -13.64 -3.17 6.82
CA SER A 193 -13.42 -1.76 6.49
C SER A 193 -12.17 -1.60 5.64
N THR A 194 -12.20 -0.64 4.71
CA THR A 194 -11.14 -0.39 3.75
C THR A 194 -9.78 -0.26 4.41
N TRP A 195 -9.68 0.54 5.47
CA TRP A 195 -8.39 0.78 6.13
C TRP A 195 -7.77 -0.50 6.71
N LEU A 196 -8.56 -1.39 7.32
CA LEU A 196 -8.02 -2.60 7.92
C LEU A 196 -7.72 -3.66 6.85
N ASN A 197 -8.53 -3.70 5.78
CA ASN A 197 -8.26 -4.56 4.63
C ASN A 197 -6.90 -4.20 4.01
N GLU A 198 -6.70 -2.91 3.68
CA GLU A 198 -5.43 -2.41 3.16
C GLU A 198 -4.28 -2.56 4.14
N ALA A 199 -4.49 -2.31 5.44
CA ALA A 199 -3.45 -2.51 6.44
C ALA A 199 -2.97 -3.98 6.48
N LEU A 200 -3.89 -4.94 6.46
CA LEU A 200 -3.51 -6.35 6.44
C LEU A 200 -2.86 -6.76 5.11
N SER A 201 -3.27 -6.20 3.96
CA SER A 201 -2.57 -6.39 2.69
C SER A 201 -1.17 -5.79 2.69
N GLU A 202 -1.00 -4.56 3.19
CA GLU A 202 0.31 -3.94 3.36
C GLU A 202 1.21 -4.70 4.34
N SER A 203 0.62 -5.43 5.29
CA SER A 203 1.38 -6.29 6.19
C SER A 203 1.99 -7.53 5.51
N THR A 204 1.51 -7.94 4.34
CA THR A 204 2.18 -8.99 3.54
C THR A 204 3.55 -8.51 3.07
N SER A 205 3.65 -7.28 2.57
CA SER A 205 4.91 -6.64 2.17
C SER A 205 5.89 -6.58 3.33
N VAL A 206 5.42 -6.20 4.53
CA VAL A 206 6.25 -6.17 5.75
C VAL A 206 6.85 -7.54 6.08
N VAL A 207 6.10 -8.63 5.91
CA VAL A 207 6.56 -9.98 6.27
C VAL A 207 7.39 -10.62 5.16
N PHE A 208 7.02 -10.41 3.90
CA PHE A 208 7.49 -11.24 2.78
C PHE A 208 8.34 -10.49 1.75
N ASN A 209 8.25 -9.15 1.66
CA ASN A 209 8.92 -8.38 0.60
C ASN A 209 9.55 -7.07 1.11
N GLU A 210 10.87 -7.10 1.33
CA GLU A 210 11.64 -5.95 1.81
C GLU A 210 11.61 -4.76 0.83
N ALA A 211 11.57 -5.01 -0.48
CA ALA A 211 11.56 -3.96 -1.50
C ALA A 211 10.28 -3.12 -1.43
N THR A 212 9.10 -3.75 -1.38
CA THR A 212 7.80 -3.07 -1.23
C THR A 212 7.71 -2.37 0.13
N ALA A 213 8.13 -3.02 1.22
CA ALA A 213 8.13 -2.40 2.55
C ALA A 213 9.05 -1.15 2.60
N SER A 214 10.20 -1.20 1.93
CA SER A 214 11.13 -0.07 1.83
C SER A 214 10.57 1.06 0.96
N SER A 215 9.84 0.74 -0.12
CA SER A 215 9.11 1.72 -0.93
C SER A 215 8.13 2.49 -0.04
N ARG A 216 7.30 1.79 0.73
CA ARG A 216 6.34 2.42 1.66
C ARG A 216 6.98 3.28 2.74
N ILE A 217 8.13 2.87 3.28
CA ILE A 217 8.90 3.69 4.23
C ILE A 217 9.41 4.97 3.56
N PHE A 218 9.89 4.87 2.31
CA PHE A 218 10.29 6.03 1.53
C PHE A 218 9.11 6.98 1.28
N GLU A 219 7.94 6.45 0.88
CA GLU A 219 6.73 7.26 0.69
C GLU A 219 6.27 7.93 2.00
N PHE A 220 6.30 7.19 3.11
CA PHE A 220 5.95 7.69 4.45
C PHE A 220 6.85 8.86 4.86
N LYS A 221 8.14 8.79 4.56
CA LYS A 221 9.07 9.90 4.77
C LYS A 221 8.74 11.09 3.88
N ASN A 222 8.25 10.87 2.66
CA ASN A 222 8.03 11.92 1.67
C ASN A 222 6.59 12.46 1.61
N MET A 223 5.65 11.94 2.41
CA MET A 223 4.26 12.43 2.47
C MET A 223 4.05 13.67 3.35
N ASN A 224 5.12 14.39 3.69
CA ASN A 224 5.03 15.72 4.31
C ASN A 224 4.31 15.75 5.66
N GLY A 225 4.56 14.75 6.52
CA GLY A 225 4.18 14.79 7.94
C GLY A 225 2.68 14.78 8.20
N TYR A 226 1.89 14.27 7.25
CA TYR A 226 0.45 14.06 7.37
C TYR A 226 0.16 12.56 7.28
N TYR A 227 -0.28 11.99 8.40
CA TYR A 227 -0.54 10.55 8.56
C TYR A 227 -2.05 10.33 8.57
N CYS A 228 -2.58 9.33 7.86
CA CYS A 228 -4.03 9.09 7.83
C CYS A 228 -4.36 7.61 7.57
N PHE A 229 -5.45 7.10 8.13
CA PHE A 229 -5.89 5.71 7.97
C PHE A 229 -7.21 5.60 7.21
N TYR A 230 -8.17 6.48 7.49
CA TYR A 230 -9.56 6.29 7.09
C TYR A 230 -9.95 7.02 5.81
N THR A 231 -9.33 8.18 5.57
CA THR A 231 -9.73 9.03 4.46
C THR A 231 -8.77 8.81 3.31
N TRP A 232 -9.17 8.03 2.31
CA TRP A 232 -8.31 7.71 1.17
C TRP A 232 -8.31 8.86 0.15
N ASN A 233 -9.45 9.57 0.02
CA ASN A 233 -9.74 10.64 -0.94
C ASN A 233 -9.37 12.00 -0.41
N LEU A 234 -8.07 12.19 -0.19
CA LEU A 234 -7.50 13.43 0.29
C LEU A 234 -7.04 14.29 -0.89
N PRO A 235 -7.87 15.21 -1.43
CA PRO A 235 -7.38 16.19 -2.38
C PRO A 235 -6.38 17.11 -1.67
N THR A 236 -5.16 17.18 -2.19
CA THR A 236 -4.05 17.90 -1.53
C THR A 236 -4.40 19.36 -1.28
N GLU A 237 -5.14 20.00 -2.19
CA GLU A 237 -5.64 21.36 -2.04
C GLU A 237 -6.63 21.54 -0.89
N LYS A 238 -7.37 20.49 -0.49
CA LYS A 238 -8.23 20.57 0.68
C LYS A 238 -7.50 20.19 1.94
N VAL A 239 -6.44 19.39 1.90
CA VAL A 239 -5.62 19.10 3.09
C VAL A 239 -4.74 20.30 3.43
N PHE A 240 -4.08 20.86 2.42
CA PHE A 240 -3.14 21.98 2.49
C PHE A 240 -3.59 23.12 1.55
N PRO A 241 -4.54 23.97 1.99
CA PRO A 241 -5.17 24.98 1.14
C PRO A 241 -4.23 26.04 0.56
N ASN A 242 -3.02 26.17 1.10
CA ASN A 242 -2.08 27.18 0.65
C ASN A 242 -1.17 26.72 -0.51
N HIS A 243 -0.97 25.41 -0.74
CA HIS A 243 0.07 24.92 -1.67
C HIS A 243 -0.19 23.55 -2.32
N PRO A 244 -1.14 23.42 -3.26
CA PRO A 244 -1.38 22.17 -3.98
C PRO A 244 -0.36 21.97 -5.12
N ASN A 245 0.57 21.03 -4.98
CA ASN A 245 1.47 20.61 -6.07
C ASN A 245 1.14 19.20 -6.63
N SER A 246 0.21 18.48 -6.01
CA SER A 246 -0.39 17.23 -6.50
C SER A 246 -1.92 17.30 -6.38
N LYS A 247 -2.66 16.53 -7.20
CA LYS A 247 -4.13 16.48 -7.12
C LYS A 247 -4.63 15.76 -5.86
N TYR A 248 -3.91 14.72 -5.43
CA TYR A 248 -4.27 13.87 -4.28
C TYR A 248 -3.06 13.60 -3.39
N LEU A 249 -3.33 13.42 -2.09
CA LEU A 249 -2.39 13.02 -1.04
C LEU A 249 -2.67 11.57 -0.66
N PHE A 250 -1.78 10.65 -1.02
CA PHE A 250 -1.90 9.23 -0.70
C PHE A 250 -1.25 8.90 0.64
N ALA A 251 -1.72 9.53 1.73
CA ALA A 251 -1.13 9.34 3.05
C ALA A 251 -1.41 7.93 3.62
N ASN A 252 -2.43 7.24 3.11
CA ASN A 252 -2.99 6.05 3.74
C ASN A 252 -2.12 4.81 3.58
N TYR A 253 -1.74 4.43 2.35
CA TYR A 253 -0.89 3.26 2.11
C TYR A 253 0.42 3.31 2.93
N PRO A 254 1.21 4.41 2.89
CA PRO A 254 2.41 4.48 3.71
C PRO A 254 2.12 4.49 5.21
N SER A 255 1.03 5.14 5.65
CA SER A 255 0.65 5.18 7.06
C SER A 255 0.28 3.80 7.60
N VAL A 256 -0.59 3.07 6.91
CA VAL A 256 -1.01 1.72 7.34
C VAL A 256 0.16 0.73 7.24
N SER A 257 1.00 0.84 6.20
CA SER A 257 2.16 -0.04 6.03
C SER A 257 3.19 0.15 7.17
N VAL A 258 3.55 1.41 7.48
CA VAL A 258 4.47 1.71 8.58
C VAL A 258 3.86 1.39 9.96
N PHE A 259 2.53 1.54 10.11
CA PHE A 259 1.82 1.09 11.32
C PHE A 259 1.91 -0.42 11.52
N MET A 260 1.68 -1.20 10.46
CA MET A 260 1.77 -2.66 10.54
C MET A 260 3.21 -3.12 10.75
N ASN A 261 4.19 -2.46 10.12
CA ASN A 261 5.61 -2.71 10.40
C ASN A 261 5.94 -2.42 11.87
N TRP A 262 5.48 -1.32 12.43
CA TRP A 262 5.66 -1.02 13.84
C TRP A 262 5.06 -2.12 14.74
N LEU A 263 3.82 -2.55 14.49
CA LEU A 263 3.21 -3.66 15.24
C LEU A 263 4.03 -4.95 15.14
N TYR A 264 4.57 -5.25 13.96
CA TYR A 264 5.45 -6.39 13.74
C TYR A 264 6.73 -6.30 14.58
N GLN A 265 7.42 -5.15 14.57
CA GLN A 265 8.61 -4.93 15.39
C GLN A 265 8.28 -5.06 16.89
N LYS A 266 7.16 -4.49 17.34
CA LYS A 266 6.72 -4.58 18.75
C LYS A 266 6.33 -5.99 19.16
N ASN A 267 5.88 -6.81 18.22
CA ASN A 267 5.63 -8.23 18.42
C ASN A 267 6.87 -9.09 18.14
N ALA A 268 8.08 -8.54 18.28
CA ALA A 268 9.35 -9.24 18.08
C ALA A 268 9.47 -9.92 16.70
N GLN A 269 8.98 -9.24 15.66
CA GLN A 269 8.98 -9.73 14.27
C GLN A 269 8.27 -11.07 14.13
N ASN A 270 7.20 -11.29 14.90
CA ASN A 270 6.37 -12.48 14.80
C ASN A 270 5.07 -12.15 14.05
N PRO A 271 4.78 -12.79 12.91
CA PRO A 271 3.58 -12.53 12.11
C PRO A 271 2.27 -12.95 12.79
N SER A 272 2.33 -13.59 13.97
CA SER A 272 1.15 -13.93 14.76
C SER A 272 0.29 -12.71 15.11
N VAL A 273 0.87 -11.50 15.19
CA VAL A 273 0.09 -10.27 15.42
C VAL A 273 -0.93 -10.04 14.30
N PHE A 274 -0.53 -10.23 13.04
CA PHE A 274 -1.40 -10.08 11.89
C PHE A 274 -2.41 -11.21 11.80
N GLN A 275 -1.98 -12.45 12.08
CA GLN A 275 -2.88 -13.59 12.16
C GLN A 275 -4.00 -13.37 13.19
N ASN A 276 -3.62 -12.89 14.37
CA ASN A 276 -4.55 -12.64 15.46
C ASN A 276 -5.55 -11.56 15.05
N ILE A 277 -5.10 -10.44 14.47
CA ILE A 277 -5.98 -9.38 13.97
C ILE A 277 -6.92 -9.90 12.87
N ALA A 278 -6.38 -10.59 11.86
CA ALA A 278 -7.13 -11.06 10.69
C ALA A 278 -8.23 -12.07 11.07
N LYS A 279 -7.95 -12.96 12.03
CA LYS A 279 -8.88 -14.02 12.46
C LYS A 279 -9.80 -13.61 13.61
N PHE A 280 -9.62 -12.43 14.19
CA PHE A 280 -10.41 -12.00 15.33
C PHE A 280 -11.82 -11.57 14.90
N SER A 281 -12.84 -12.13 15.55
CA SER A 281 -14.23 -11.70 15.39
C SER A 281 -14.55 -10.59 16.37
N SER A 282 -15.00 -9.44 15.86
CA SER A 282 -15.45 -8.31 16.67
C SER A 282 -16.47 -7.47 15.91
N ASP A 283 -17.26 -6.68 16.65
CA ASP A 283 -18.27 -5.78 16.11
C ASP A 283 -17.66 -4.61 15.29
N THR A 284 -16.42 -4.25 15.59
CA THR A 284 -15.67 -3.20 14.90
C THR A 284 -14.26 -3.66 14.55
N ASP A 285 -13.72 -3.17 13.44
CA ASP A 285 -12.35 -3.44 13.02
C ASP A 285 -11.30 -2.77 13.93
N ILE A 286 -11.64 -1.66 14.57
CA ILE A 286 -10.82 -1.04 15.62
C ILE A 286 -10.63 -2.01 16.79
N ASP A 287 -11.71 -2.65 17.25
CA ASP A 287 -11.63 -3.64 18.32
C ASP A 287 -10.82 -4.88 17.92
N ARG A 288 -10.88 -5.29 16.64
CA ARG A 288 -10.02 -6.38 16.14
C ARG A 288 -8.55 -6.06 16.35
N VAL A 289 -8.12 -4.82 16.09
CA VAL A 289 -6.74 -4.43 16.36
C VAL A 289 -6.48 -4.29 17.86
N LEU A 290 -7.25 -3.45 18.56
CA LEU A 290 -7.01 -3.14 19.98
C LEU A 290 -6.91 -4.37 20.88
N LYS A 291 -7.79 -5.35 20.68
CA LYS A 291 -7.81 -6.57 21.51
C LYS A 291 -6.61 -7.48 21.24
N ASN A 292 -5.97 -7.37 20.07
CA ASN A 292 -4.85 -8.21 19.67
C ASN A 292 -3.48 -7.53 19.79
N VAL A 293 -3.44 -6.24 20.15
CA VAL A 293 -2.20 -5.47 20.38
C VAL A 293 -2.06 -4.99 21.82
N SER A 294 -2.68 -5.69 22.78
CA SER A 294 -2.65 -5.33 24.21
C SER A 294 -1.22 -5.26 24.79
N PHE A 295 -0.26 -5.97 24.20
CA PHE A 295 1.16 -5.90 24.55
C PHE A 295 1.80 -4.51 24.33
N ILE A 296 1.17 -3.64 23.53
CA ILE A 296 1.55 -2.23 23.37
C ILE A 296 1.19 -1.40 24.61
N GLY A 297 0.21 -1.86 25.41
CA GLY A 297 -0.31 -1.12 26.55
C GLY A 297 -1.09 0.15 26.16
N ALA A 298 -1.75 0.14 25.00
CA ALA A 298 -2.66 1.20 24.59
C ALA A 298 -4.03 1.04 25.28
N SER A 299 -4.55 2.12 25.82
CA SER A 299 -5.83 2.18 26.55
C SER A 299 -7.05 2.42 25.64
N SER A 300 -6.82 2.96 24.44
CA SER A 300 -7.83 3.25 23.42
C SER A 300 -7.19 3.24 22.03
N TRP A 301 -8.01 3.37 20.99
CA TRP A 301 -7.53 3.53 19.62
C TRP A 301 -6.67 4.79 19.45
N ASP A 302 -7.13 5.91 20.00
CA ASP A 302 -6.40 7.18 19.95
C ASP A 302 -5.03 7.06 20.64
N ASP A 303 -4.99 6.36 21.79
CA ASP A 303 -3.75 6.08 22.50
C ASP A 303 -2.79 5.20 21.70
N LEU A 304 -3.32 4.22 20.96
CA LEU A 304 -2.54 3.37 20.06
C LEU A 304 -1.93 4.18 18.91
N LEU A 305 -2.71 5.05 18.27
CA LEU A 305 -2.22 5.91 17.17
C LEU A 305 -1.14 6.87 17.65
N PHE A 306 -1.29 7.45 18.84
CA PHE A 306 -0.24 8.28 19.42
C PHE A 306 1.03 7.49 19.75
N LYS A 307 0.90 6.30 20.37
CA LYS A 307 2.02 5.42 20.67
C LYS A 307 2.77 4.94 19.43
N TRP A 308 2.05 4.74 18.32
CA TRP A 308 2.66 4.42 17.03
C TRP A 308 3.63 5.54 16.61
N ILE A 309 3.17 6.78 16.59
CA ILE A 309 3.99 7.93 16.19
C ILE A 309 5.14 8.17 17.18
N GLU A 310 4.91 7.99 18.48
CA GLU A 310 5.97 7.98 19.50
C GLU A 310 7.02 6.90 19.18
N GLY A 311 6.60 5.70 18.79
CA GLY A 311 7.47 4.61 18.37
C GLY A 311 8.30 4.94 17.14
N ILE A 312 7.69 5.53 16.10
CA ILE A 312 8.42 6.00 14.91
C ILE A 312 9.43 7.09 15.29
N ASN A 313 9.05 8.06 16.12
CA ASN A 313 9.97 9.09 16.61
C ASN A 313 11.15 8.52 17.41
N ASN A 314 10.96 7.36 18.05
CA ASN A 314 12.00 6.65 18.79
C ASN A 314 12.84 5.69 17.91
N GLY A 315 12.58 5.64 16.60
CA GLY A 315 13.31 4.79 15.66
C GLY A 315 12.97 3.30 15.76
N GLU A 316 11.76 2.96 16.24
CA GLU A 316 11.33 1.55 16.37
C GLU A 316 11.08 0.86 15.02
N VAL A 317 10.94 1.63 13.92
CA VAL A 317 10.94 1.13 12.55
C VAL A 317 12.08 1.78 11.79
N ALA A 318 13.03 0.98 11.31
CA ALA A 318 14.22 1.48 10.63
C ALA A 318 13.85 2.26 9.35
N GLY A 319 14.44 3.46 9.19
CA GLY A 319 14.21 4.32 8.03
C GLY A 319 12.90 5.12 8.04
N ALA A 320 11.93 4.75 8.87
CA ALA A 320 10.71 5.54 9.06
C ALA A 320 11.02 6.76 9.93
N GLU A 321 10.64 7.95 9.44
CA GLU A 321 10.91 9.22 10.10
C GLU A 321 9.66 10.10 10.10
N ILE A 322 9.42 10.79 11.23
CA ILE A 322 8.33 11.78 11.31
C ILE A 322 8.77 13.14 10.78
N LYS A 323 7.85 13.91 10.19
CA LYS A 323 8.10 15.29 9.78
C LYS A 323 7.24 16.26 10.58
N VAL A 324 7.85 17.39 10.96
CA VAL A 324 7.19 18.43 11.76
C VAL A 324 6.54 19.45 10.84
N GLN A 325 5.26 19.72 11.05
CA GLN A 325 4.50 20.73 10.31
C GLN A 325 5.11 22.12 10.53
N LYS A 326 5.11 22.93 9.46
CA LYS A 326 5.52 24.34 9.54
C LYS A 326 4.68 25.09 10.57
N GLU A 327 5.26 26.11 11.20
CA GLU A 327 4.54 27.02 12.09
C GLU A 327 3.56 27.93 11.31
N ASN A 328 2.47 28.34 11.97
CA ASN A 328 1.39 29.15 11.37
C ASN A 328 0.80 28.53 10.09
N ASN A 329 0.84 27.21 9.97
CA ASN A 329 0.31 26.48 8.83
C ASN A 329 -1.14 26.07 9.09
N ASN A 330 -2.02 26.33 8.12
CA ASN A 330 -3.41 25.89 8.16
C ASN A 330 -3.49 24.47 7.60
N ILE A 331 -4.05 23.55 8.38
CA ILE A 331 -4.15 22.14 8.04
C ILE A 331 -5.58 21.69 8.29
N ASN A 332 -6.16 21.03 7.30
CA ASN A 332 -7.45 20.37 7.45
C ASN A 332 -7.19 18.91 7.82
N LEU A 333 -7.41 18.56 9.09
CA LEU A 333 -7.26 17.20 9.59
C LEU A 333 -8.54 16.41 9.34
N TYR A 334 -8.50 15.51 8.37
CA TYR A 334 -9.58 14.58 8.07
C TYR A 334 -9.70 13.46 9.12
N PRO A 335 -10.82 12.70 9.16
CA PRO A 335 -10.99 11.58 10.08
C PRO A 335 -9.78 10.63 10.11
N GLY A 336 -9.27 10.35 11.31
CA GLY A 336 -8.09 9.52 11.54
C GLY A 336 -6.77 10.14 11.10
N ALA A 337 -6.75 11.43 10.75
CA ALA A 337 -5.52 12.13 10.39
C ALA A 337 -4.75 12.61 11.62
N LEU A 338 -3.43 12.51 11.54
CA LEU A 338 -2.49 12.90 12.58
C LEU A 338 -1.36 13.74 11.99
N VAL A 339 -0.92 14.75 12.73
CA VAL A 339 0.28 15.56 12.40
C VAL A 339 1.12 15.83 13.65
N VAL A 340 2.41 16.14 13.45
CA VAL A 340 3.33 16.58 14.51
C VAL A 340 3.65 18.06 14.32
N TYR A 341 3.61 18.87 15.38
CA TYR A 341 3.85 20.32 15.32
C TYR A 341 4.60 20.83 16.56
N ASN A 342 5.10 22.07 16.48
CA ASN A 342 5.74 22.76 17.61
C ASN A 342 4.74 23.63 18.37
N GLY A 343 4.81 23.62 19.70
CA GLY A 343 3.94 24.39 20.58
C GLY A 343 2.73 23.58 21.08
N SER A 344 1.65 24.27 21.42
CA SER A 344 0.45 23.64 21.96
C SER A 344 -0.83 24.14 21.29
N LEU A 345 -1.77 23.22 21.08
CA LEU A 345 -3.14 23.51 20.63
C LEU A 345 -4.14 23.19 21.73
N THR A 346 -5.23 23.94 21.76
CA THR A 346 -6.35 23.64 22.65
C THR A 346 -7.20 22.54 22.04
N GLN A 347 -7.37 21.43 22.78
CA GLN A 347 -8.27 20.35 22.38
C GLN A 347 -9.71 20.85 22.28
N SER A 348 -10.45 20.38 21.28
CA SER A 348 -11.86 20.73 21.08
C SER A 348 -12.55 19.76 20.12
N GLY A 349 -13.77 19.33 20.45
CA GLY A 349 -14.50 18.35 19.63
C GLY A 349 -13.65 17.09 19.41
N ASN A 350 -13.42 16.75 18.15
CA ASN A 350 -12.62 15.59 17.75
C ASN A 350 -11.10 15.85 17.72
N LEU A 351 -10.64 17.08 18.02
CA LEU A 351 -9.21 17.39 18.11
C LEU A 351 -8.64 16.91 19.45
N LEU A 352 -7.85 15.85 19.39
CA LEU A 352 -7.03 15.39 20.51
C LEU A 352 -5.58 15.83 20.33
N THR A 353 -4.90 16.13 21.44
CA THR A 353 -3.48 16.46 21.42
C THR A 353 -2.70 15.62 22.43
N ARG A 354 -1.43 15.34 22.11
CA ARG A 354 -0.51 14.67 23.03
C ARG A 354 0.89 15.24 22.92
N LYS A 355 1.55 15.45 24.07
CA LYS A 355 2.96 15.84 24.12
C LYS A 355 3.84 14.69 23.63
N LEU A 356 4.66 14.97 22.61
CA LEU A 356 5.70 14.07 22.13
C LEU A 356 7.05 14.39 22.78
N SER A 357 7.35 15.68 22.98
CA SER A 357 8.55 16.14 23.68
C SER A 357 8.31 17.51 24.35
N SER A 358 9.36 18.16 24.85
CA SER A 358 9.24 19.49 25.48
C SER A 358 8.68 20.56 24.55
N SER A 359 8.92 20.44 23.24
CA SER A 359 8.53 21.41 22.22
C SER A 359 7.55 20.86 21.18
N LEU A 360 7.35 19.54 21.10
CA LEU A 360 6.52 18.91 20.07
C LEU A 360 5.24 18.32 20.67
N GLU A 361 4.14 18.53 19.96
CA GLU A 361 2.85 17.89 20.20
C GLU A 361 2.34 17.19 18.94
N LEU A 362 1.51 16.18 19.16
CA LEU A 362 0.72 15.46 18.17
C LEU A 362 -0.68 16.04 18.17
N ALA A 363 -1.27 16.26 16.99
CA ALA A 363 -2.69 16.53 16.83
C ALA A 363 -3.33 15.38 16.05
N LEU A 364 -4.42 14.84 16.58
CA LEU A 364 -5.21 13.76 15.99
C LEU A 364 -6.65 14.25 15.82
N ASN A 365 -7.24 14.05 14.64
CA ASN A 365 -8.69 14.01 14.51
C ASN A 365 -9.17 12.59 14.83
N ASN A 366 -9.81 12.42 15.99
CA ASN A 366 -10.25 11.10 16.46
C ASN A 366 -11.58 10.62 15.86
N ASP A 367 -12.14 11.35 14.88
CA ASP A 367 -13.24 10.84 14.07
C ASP A 367 -12.82 9.58 13.31
N THR A 368 -13.65 8.54 13.36
CA THR A 368 -13.43 7.25 12.70
C THR A 368 -14.34 7.04 11.49
N TYR A 369 -14.89 8.12 10.93
CA TYR A 369 -15.73 8.07 9.73
C TYR A 369 -14.97 7.52 8.51
N ILE A 370 -15.54 6.50 7.86
CA ILE A 370 -14.98 5.77 6.71
C ILE A 370 -15.82 5.93 5.41
N GLY A 371 -16.75 6.88 5.37
CA GLY A 371 -17.61 7.09 4.20
C GLY A 371 -17.07 8.12 3.20
N ASN A 372 -17.80 8.33 2.10
CA ASN A 372 -17.32 9.10 0.94
C ASN A 372 -17.35 10.63 1.12
N ASN A 373 -17.97 11.14 2.19
CA ASN A 373 -18.09 12.59 2.44
C ASN A 373 -17.49 12.98 3.79
N PRO A 374 -16.18 12.76 4.01
CA PRO A 374 -15.53 13.06 5.28
C PRO A 374 -15.43 14.57 5.48
N THR A 375 -15.57 15.00 6.74
CA THR A 375 -15.44 16.41 7.13
C THR A 375 -14.17 16.59 7.95
N ALA A 376 -13.34 17.58 7.59
CA ALA A 376 -12.13 17.87 8.32
C ALA A 376 -12.37 18.83 9.49
N ILE A 377 -11.48 18.76 10.49
CA ILE A 377 -11.29 19.83 11.46
C ILE A 377 -10.15 20.73 11.00
N ASN A 378 -10.34 22.04 11.05
CA ASN A 378 -9.32 22.99 10.62
C ASN A 378 -8.47 23.40 11.83
N ILE A 379 -7.16 23.23 11.72
CA ILE A 379 -6.20 23.68 12.73
C ILE A 379 -5.20 24.66 12.12
N THR A 380 -4.66 25.54 12.96
CA THR A 380 -3.51 26.38 12.61
C THR A 380 -2.38 26.05 13.57
N THR A 381 -1.25 25.56 13.06
CA THR A 381 -0.11 25.22 13.93
C THR A 381 0.42 26.47 14.63
N PRO A 382 0.80 26.40 15.91
CA PRO A 382 1.29 27.55 16.65
C PRO A 382 2.63 28.08 16.08
N LYS A 383 2.92 29.35 16.38
CA LYS A 383 4.27 29.89 16.21
C LYS A 383 5.19 29.35 17.30
N ALA A 384 6.37 28.85 16.92
CA ALA A 384 7.33 28.39 17.90
C ALA A 384 7.81 29.57 18.77
N SER A 385 7.77 29.41 20.09
CA SER A 385 8.42 30.37 21.00
C SER A 385 9.94 30.30 20.80
N SER A 386 10.61 31.46 20.73
CA SER A 386 11.98 31.68 20.23
C SER A 386 13.13 31.01 21.03
N VAL A 387 12.83 30.03 21.90
CA VAL A 387 13.79 29.52 22.91
C VAL A 387 14.26 28.07 22.65
N GLN A 388 13.66 27.30 21.73
CA GLN A 388 14.02 25.86 21.55
C GLN A 388 14.27 25.41 20.10
N ALA A 389 14.73 26.29 19.21
CA ALA A 389 15.03 25.97 17.81
C ALA A 389 16.31 25.13 17.58
N SER A 390 16.75 24.31 18.54
CA SER A 390 18.09 23.67 18.52
C SER A 390 18.11 22.16 18.29
N LYS A 391 16.99 21.52 17.93
CA LYS A 391 17.02 20.20 17.27
C LYS A 391 16.55 20.39 15.84
N MET A 392 17.45 20.15 14.87
CA MET A 392 17.12 20.16 13.45
C MET A 392 16.20 18.97 13.16
N TYR A 393 14.89 19.19 13.26
CA TYR A 393 13.91 18.30 12.66
C TYR A 393 13.67 18.72 11.22
N GLU A 394 13.43 17.76 10.33
CA GLU A 394 13.01 18.07 8.98
C GLU A 394 11.59 18.65 9.05
N THR A 395 11.46 19.94 8.73
CA THR A 395 10.16 20.59 8.59
C THR A 395 9.58 20.23 7.24
N VAL A 396 8.26 20.01 7.22
CA VAL A 396 7.51 19.72 5.99
C VAL A 396 7.75 20.81 4.93
N ASN A 397 8.08 20.42 3.70
CA ASN A 397 8.14 21.31 2.53
C ASN A 397 6.80 21.30 1.78
N ASP A 398 6.54 22.32 0.97
CA ASP A 398 5.26 22.45 0.25
C ASP A 398 5.20 21.58 -1.03
N ILE A 399 6.23 20.77 -1.29
CA ILE A 399 6.29 19.87 -2.45
C ILE A 399 5.91 18.47 -1.97
N PHE A 400 4.78 17.97 -2.43
CA PHE A 400 4.23 16.67 -2.04
C PHE A 400 4.75 15.57 -2.95
N TYR A 401 5.08 14.43 -2.35
CA TYR A 401 5.30 13.20 -3.10
C TYR A 401 3.99 12.78 -3.78
N ILE A 402 4.08 12.44 -5.06
CA ILE A 402 3.02 11.78 -5.81
C ILE A 402 3.33 10.30 -5.76
N SER A 403 2.41 9.50 -5.22
CA SER A 403 2.54 8.04 -5.27
C SER A 403 2.69 7.58 -6.71
N GLU A 404 3.80 6.93 -7.01
CA GLU A 404 4.00 6.28 -8.32
C GLU A 404 3.17 4.99 -8.42
N GLU A 405 2.76 4.45 -7.27
CA GLU A 405 2.13 3.15 -7.09
C GLU A 405 0.66 3.32 -6.66
N ARG A 406 -0.26 2.60 -7.31
CA ARG A 406 -1.67 2.51 -6.88
C ARG A 406 -2.18 1.07 -6.97
N HIS A 407 -2.89 0.64 -5.94
CA HIS A 407 -3.66 -0.61 -5.88
C HIS A 407 -5.14 -0.29 -5.93
N ILE A 408 -5.91 -1.00 -6.76
CA ILE A 408 -7.37 -0.80 -6.85
C ILE A 408 -8.05 -1.73 -5.87
N LEU A 409 -8.83 -1.13 -4.96
CA LEU A 409 -9.76 -1.86 -4.12
C LEU A 409 -11.20 -1.66 -4.61
N PHE A 410 -11.90 -2.76 -4.81
CA PHE A 410 -13.33 -2.77 -5.15
C PHE A 410 -14.19 -2.98 -3.91
N GLY A 411 -15.36 -2.31 -3.84
CA GLY A 411 -16.40 -2.58 -2.85
C GLY A 411 -17.40 -3.63 -3.33
N LYS A 412 -18.24 -4.20 -2.44
CA LYS A 412 -19.30 -5.18 -2.80
C LYS A 412 -20.25 -4.78 -3.93
N ASP A 413 -20.33 -3.50 -4.27
CA ASP A 413 -21.15 -3.00 -5.36
C ASP A 413 -20.46 -3.09 -6.73
N GLY A 414 -19.16 -3.41 -6.76
CA GLY A 414 -18.36 -3.65 -7.95
C GLY A 414 -17.64 -2.39 -8.41
N ASN A 415 -17.85 -1.29 -7.70
CA ASN A 415 -17.21 -0.03 -7.98
C ASN A 415 -15.88 0.02 -7.26
N ILE A 416 -14.91 0.74 -7.86
CA ILE A 416 -13.73 1.15 -7.14
C ILE A 416 -14.18 1.92 -5.91
N LYS A 417 -13.67 1.53 -4.73
CA LYS A 417 -13.75 2.37 -3.56
C LYS A 417 -12.93 3.61 -3.90
N GLU A 418 -13.64 4.70 -4.22
CA GLU A 418 -13.04 5.94 -4.73
C GLU A 418 -11.78 6.29 -3.92
N TYR A 419 -10.79 6.89 -4.59
CA TYR A 419 -9.48 7.27 -4.04
C TYR A 419 -9.34 8.72 -3.64
#